data_AF-A0A943V0Z8-F1
#
_entry.id   AF-A0A943V0Z8-F1
#
_cell.length_a   1.000
_cell.length_b   1.000
_cell.length_c   1.000
_cell.angle_alpha   90.00
_cell.angle_beta   90.00
_cell.angle_gamma   90.00
#
_symmetry.space_group_name_H-M   'P 1'
#
loop_
_entity.id
_entity.type
_entity.pdbx_description
1 polymer ?
#
loop_
_entity_poly.entity_id
_entity_poly.type
_entity_poly.pdbx_seq_one_letter_code
_entity_poly.pdbx_strand_id
1 'polypeptide(L)'
;INLCDALALRTNSGVIRISSYGRRRRRAVYASIGCKPFLFQEFKRAESHEFNVFSDCTWLVPDTDETPAVEPLTLAIHYGDDLSSGSPKEATTEIVLLEFQKGYGFSSQRILCDQNGKHFIRFDSPIDCEALVTFKVDKSGRAVGESDVTRGSDSVEIPNEAFRLIDRKRKMRFEIAPKSLFGDPLREYAVEYKLRR
;
A
#
# COMPACT_ATOMS: atom_id res chain seq x y z
N ILE A 1 6.10 4.28 6.33
CA ILE A 1 5.13 3.24 6.81
C ILE A 1 4.70 2.44 5.60
N ASN A 2 4.73 1.11 5.65
CA ASN A 2 4.29 0.26 4.53
C ASN A 2 2.93 -0.42 4.80
N LEU A 3 2.45 -1.24 3.86
CA LEU A 3 1.21 -2.02 4.02
C LEU A 3 1.26 -2.95 5.24
N CYS A 4 2.37 -3.67 5.43
CA CYS A 4 2.53 -4.59 6.55
C CYS A 4 2.44 -3.87 7.90
N ASP A 5 3.08 -2.70 8.04
CA ASP A 5 3.02 -1.85 9.23
C ASP A 5 1.59 -1.37 9.51
N ALA A 6 0.90 -0.87 8.47
CA ALA A 6 -0.47 -0.38 8.59
C ALA A 6 -1.43 -1.49 9.04
N LEU A 7 -1.29 -2.69 8.47
CA LEU A 7 -2.08 -3.87 8.87
C LEU A 7 -1.81 -4.31 10.30
N ALA A 8 -0.56 -4.20 10.77
CA ALA A 8 -0.20 -4.52 12.16
C ALA A 8 -0.75 -3.49 13.15
N LEU A 9 -0.78 -2.21 12.76
CA LEU A 9 -1.26 -1.11 13.58
C LEU A 9 -2.79 -1.03 13.68
N ARG A 10 -3.52 -1.57 12.69
CA ARG A 10 -4.99 -1.55 12.58
C ARG A 10 -5.59 -0.18 12.93
N THR A 11 -6.61 -0.14 13.80
CA THR A 11 -7.39 1.05 14.17
C THR A 11 -6.95 1.73 15.47
N ASN A 12 -6.02 1.13 16.22
CA ASN A 12 -5.58 1.67 17.52
C ASN A 12 -4.46 2.71 17.40
N SER A 13 -3.92 2.88 16.19
CA SER A 13 -2.89 3.86 15.85
C SER A 13 -3.28 4.56 14.54
N GLY A 14 -2.73 5.74 14.26
CA GLY A 14 -2.99 6.46 12.99
C GLY A 14 -4.18 7.41 12.98
N VAL A 15 -4.79 7.71 14.14
CA VAL A 15 -5.82 8.75 14.26
C VAL A 15 -5.18 10.14 14.17
N ILE A 16 -5.62 10.92 13.18
CA ILE A 16 -5.26 12.32 13.03
C ILE A 16 -6.47 13.15 13.45
N ARG A 17 -6.26 14.03 14.44
CA ARG A 17 -7.24 15.00 14.90
C ARG A 17 -6.91 16.36 14.33
N ILE A 18 -7.90 17.00 13.73
CA ILE A 18 -7.81 18.37 13.24
C ILE A 18 -8.83 19.21 13.97
N SER A 19 -8.34 20.22 14.68
CA SER A 19 -9.17 21.12 15.47
C SER A 19 -9.03 22.54 14.96
N SER A 20 -10.16 23.18 14.72
CA SER A 20 -10.20 24.56 14.24
C SER A 20 -10.72 25.49 15.35
N TYR A 21 -10.02 26.60 15.58
CA TYR A 21 -10.33 27.58 16.63
C TYR A 21 -10.58 28.98 16.05
N GLY A 22 -11.27 29.86 16.78
CA GLY A 22 -11.49 31.25 16.36
C GLY A 22 -12.72 31.48 15.48
N ARG A 23 -12.94 32.74 15.05
CA ARG A 23 -14.21 33.24 14.49
C ARG A 23 -14.37 33.13 12.96
N ARG A 24 -13.33 32.75 12.21
CA ARG A 24 -13.38 32.61 10.74
C ARG A 24 -14.39 31.57 10.31
N ARG A 25 -15.21 31.86 9.28
CA ARG A 25 -16.39 31.04 8.91
C ARG A 25 -16.20 30.15 7.69
N ARG A 26 -15.06 30.21 6.99
CA ARG A 26 -14.76 29.36 5.83
C ARG A 26 -13.36 28.78 5.95
N ARG A 27 -13.30 27.53 6.34
CA ARG A 27 -12.08 26.73 6.35
C ARG A 27 -12.42 25.38 5.73
N ALA A 28 -11.49 24.82 5.00
CA ALA A 28 -11.59 23.45 4.56
C ALA A 28 -10.26 22.76 4.76
N VAL A 29 -10.34 21.47 4.98
CA VAL A 29 -9.18 20.60 5.02
C VAL A 29 -9.37 19.54 3.97
N TYR A 30 -8.29 19.29 3.25
CA TYR A 30 -8.18 18.22 2.30
C TYR A 30 -6.96 17.38 2.68
N ALA A 31 -7.13 16.07 2.77
CA ALA A 31 -6.01 15.14 2.94
C ALA A 31 -5.96 14.20 1.73
N SER A 32 -4.77 13.90 1.24
CA SER A 32 -4.55 12.94 0.17
C SER A 32 -3.27 12.16 0.38
N ILE A 33 -3.22 10.97 -0.21
CA ILE A 33 -2.00 10.16 -0.30
C ILE A 33 -1.66 10.06 -1.78
N GLY A 34 -0.53 10.69 -2.17
CA GLY A 34 -0.27 10.94 -3.58
C GLY A 34 -1.46 11.65 -4.25
N CYS A 35 -2.00 11.05 -5.30
CA CYS A 35 -3.16 11.55 -6.04
C CYS A 35 -4.52 11.04 -5.52
N LYS A 36 -4.54 10.21 -4.46
CA LYS A 36 -5.77 9.60 -3.92
C LYS A 36 -6.33 10.48 -2.80
N PRO A 37 -7.53 11.08 -2.96
CA PRO A 37 -8.16 11.84 -1.89
C PRO A 37 -8.52 10.92 -0.72
N PHE A 38 -8.16 11.33 0.48
CA PHE A 38 -8.40 10.60 1.71
C PHE A 38 -9.50 11.28 2.56
N LEU A 39 -9.51 12.61 2.62
CA LEU A 39 -10.48 13.39 3.38
C LEU A 39 -10.78 14.71 2.68
N PHE A 40 -12.04 15.13 2.72
CA PHE A 40 -12.41 16.53 2.53
C PHE A 40 -13.41 16.93 3.62
N GLN A 41 -13.09 17.97 4.38
CA GLN A 41 -13.94 18.46 5.47
C GLN A 41 -13.97 19.99 5.47
N GLU A 42 -15.18 20.54 5.36
CA GLU A 42 -15.43 21.97 5.56
C GLU A 42 -15.77 22.26 7.03
N PHE A 43 -15.22 23.35 7.56
CA PHE A 43 -15.48 23.84 8.90
C PHE A 43 -16.16 25.22 8.83
N LYS A 44 -17.46 25.25 9.13
CA LYS A 44 -18.25 26.51 9.18
C LYS A 44 -18.14 27.21 10.54
N ARG A 45 -17.70 26.48 11.57
CA ARG A 45 -17.52 26.93 12.96
C ARG A 45 -16.29 26.26 13.56
N ALA A 46 -15.89 26.72 14.75
CA ALA A 46 -14.87 26.03 15.54
C ALA A 46 -15.38 24.64 15.91
N GLU A 47 -14.70 23.61 15.43
CA GLU A 47 -15.02 22.21 15.66
C GLU A 47 -13.78 21.35 15.41
N SER A 48 -13.88 20.09 15.79
CA SER A 48 -12.81 19.09 15.61
C SER A 48 -13.32 17.95 14.75
N HIS A 49 -12.47 17.46 13.87
CA HIS A 49 -12.70 16.27 13.08
C HIS A 49 -11.56 15.28 13.30
N GLU A 50 -11.89 13.99 13.30
CA GLU A 50 -10.93 12.90 13.45
C GLU A 50 -11.13 11.91 12.32
N PHE A 51 -10.01 11.39 11.82
CA PHE A 51 -10.00 10.29 10.87
C PHE A 51 -8.83 9.38 11.18
N ASN A 52 -8.96 8.10 10.84
CA ASN A 52 -7.89 7.14 10.99
C ASN A 52 -7.31 6.80 9.61
N VAL A 53 -6.02 7.05 9.40
CA VAL A 53 -5.33 6.80 8.12
C VAL A 53 -5.30 5.31 7.74
N PHE A 54 -5.37 4.41 8.72
CA PHE A 54 -5.32 2.96 8.55
C PHE A 54 -6.70 2.29 8.58
N SER A 55 -7.79 3.06 8.59
CA SER A 55 -9.15 2.48 8.55
C SER A 55 -9.44 1.71 7.26
N ASP A 56 -8.78 2.10 6.18
CA ASP A 56 -8.73 1.40 4.90
C ASP A 56 -7.26 1.34 4.51
N CYS A 57 -6.70 0.15 4.27
CA CYS A 57 -5.30 -0.02 3.86
C CYS A 57 -5.16 -0.34 2.35
N THR A 58 -6.26 -0.39 1.60
CA THR A 58 -6.25 -0.77 0.18
C THR A 58 -5.46 0.22 -0.68
N TRP A 59 -5.30 1.47 -0.25
CA TRP A 59 -4.50 2.45 -0.96
C TRP A 59 -2.99 2.19 -0.90
N LEU A 60 -2.52 1.38 0.06
CA LEU A 60 -1.12 0.91 0.16
C LEU A 60 -0.85 -0.32 -0.73
N VAL A 61 -1.88 -0.88 -1.36
CA VAL A 61 -1.76 -1.97 -2.33
C VAL A 61 -1.34 -1.34 -3.67
N PRO A 62 -0.16 -1.68 -4.21
CA PRO A 62 0.23 -1.28 -5.57
C PRO A 62 -0.72 -1.86 -6.61
N ASP A 63 -0.88 -1.15 -7.73
CA ASP A 63 -1.55 -1.73 -8.89
C ASP A 63 -0.72 -2.91 -9.46
N THR A 64 -1.37 -3.79 -10.21
CA THR A 64 -0.70 -4.94 -10.84
C THR A 64 0.49 -4.48 -11.71
N ASP A 65 1.67 -5.05 -11.45
CA ASP A 65 2.94 -4.69 -12.08
C ASP A 65 3.42 -3.23 -11.83
N GLU A 66 2.78 -2.46 -10.95
CA GLU A 66 3.29 -1.16 -10.51
C GLU A 66 4.56 -1.37 -9.67
N THR A 67 5.58 -0.55 -9.90
CA THR A 67 6.74 -0.54 -9.00
C THR A 67 6.33 0.16 -7.70
N PRO A 68 6.51 -0.48 -6.54
CA PRO A 68 6.28 0.14 -5.25
C PRO A 68 6.89 1.54 -5.16
N ALA A 69 6.03 2.54 -4.95
CA ALA A 69 6.41 3.94 -4.83
C ALA A 69 6.23 4.42 -3.38
N VAL A 70 7.03 5.43 -3.02
CA VAL A 70 6.82 6.19 -1.80
C VAL A 70 5.87 7.34 -2.11
N GLU A 71 4.72 7.39 -1.44
CA GLU A 71 3.72 8.43 -1.57
C GLU A 71 3.55 9.20 -0.25
N PRO A 72 3.59 10.55 -0.29
CA PRO A 72 3.35 11.35 0.90
C PRO A 72 1.86 11.42 1.23
N LEU A 73 1.53 11.37 2.52
CA LEU A 73 0.26 11.86 3.05
C LEU A 73 0.36 13.37 3.22
N THR A 74 -0.33 14.10 2.34
CA THR A 74 -0.37 15.55 2.31
C THR A 74 -1.68 16.04 2.93
N LEU A 75 -1.57 17.04 3.79
CA LEU A 75 -2.68 17.79 4.36
C LEU A 75 -2.66 19.21 3.81
N ALA A 76 -3.65 19.55 2.99
CA ALA A 76 -3.91 20.90 2.54
C ALA A 76 -4.97 21.56 3.42
N ILE A 77 -4.65 22.75 3.93
CA ILE A 77 -5.56 23.56 4.74
C ILE A 77 -5.89 24.82 3.95
N HIS A 78 -7.16 24.97 3.63
CA HIS A 78 -7.72 26.12 2.94
C HIS A 78 -8.42 27.03 3.96
N TYR A 79 -8.11 28.32 3.95
CA TYR A 79 -8.76 29.29 4.81
C TYR A 79 -8.93 30.63 4.10
N GLY A 80 -10.03 31.32 4.40
CA GLY A 80 -10.29 32.65 3.87
C GLY A 80 -11.43 33.32 4.62
N ASP A 81 -11.35 34.64 4.78
CA ASP A 81 -12.47 35.45 5.26
C ASP A 81 -12.88 36.43 4.15
N ASP A 82 -14.18 36.64 4.03
CA ASP A 82 -14.76 37.74 3.27
C ASP A 82 -15.19 38.81 4.26
N LEU A 83 -14.45 39.92 4.35
CA LEU A 83 -14.82 41.02 5.25
C LEU A 83 -14.65 42.44 4.67
N SER A 84 -14.14 42.64 3.45
CA SER A 84 -13.92 44.02 2.97
C SER A 84 -13.79 44.27 1.47
N SER A 85 -13.65 43.28 0.58
CA SER A 85 -13.19 43.53 -0.81
C SER A 85 -14.00 42.88 -1.94
N GLY A 86 -15.19 42.33 -1.68
CA GLY A 86 -16.08 41.84 -2.74
C GLY A 86 -15.56 40.63 -3.55
N SER A 87 -14.42 40.06 -3.15
CA SER A 87 -13.91 38.78 -3.66
C SER A 87 -13.18 38.03 -2.53
N PRO A 88 -13.47 36.74 -2.32
CA PRO A 88 -12.77 35.95 -1.31
C PRO A 88 -11.32 35.71 -1.75
N LYS A 89 -10.35 36.09 -0.91
CA LYS A 89 -8.93 35.75 -1.12
C LYS A 89 -8.63 34.47 -0.34
N GLU A 90 -8.64 33.35 -1.06
CA GLU A 90 -8.28 32.05 -0.50
C GLU A 90 -6.78 32.00 -0.19
N ALA A 91 -6.44 31.45 0.98
CA ALA A 91 -5.09 31.11 1.34
C ALA A 91 -5.02 29.60 1.61
N THR A 92 -3.97 28.97 1.09
CA THR A 92 -3.74 27.53 1.22
C THR A 92 -2.37 27.30 1.83
N THR A 93 -2.28 26.32 2.72
CA THR A 93 -1.00 25.77 3.19
C THR A 93 -1.05 24.27 3.07
N GLU A 94 0.07 23.68 2.67
CA GLU A 94 0.22 22.22 2.53
C GLU A 94 1.30 21.73 3.48
N ILE A 95 1.07 20.57 4.08
CA ILE A 95 1.98 19.92 5.02
C ILE A 95 2.05 18.44 4.67
N VAL A 96 3.26 17.89 4.53
CA VAL A 96 3.47 16.45 4.46
C VAL A 96 3.53 15.90 5.88
N LEU A 97 2.61 14.99 6.21
CA LEU A 97 2.50 14.42 7.55
C LEU A 97 3.34 13.15 7.69
N LEU A 98 3.28 12.27 6.70
CA LEU A 98 3.91 10.94 6.71
C LEU A 98 4.27 10.52 5.29
N GLU A 99 5.23 9.60 5.17
CA GLU A 99 5.55 8.92 3.92
C GLU A 99 5.14 7.45 3.98
N PHE A 100 4.50 7.01 2.91
CA PHE A 100 3.96 5.68 2.75
C PHE A 100 4.63 4.93 1.62
N GLN A 101 5.12 3.73 1.90
CA GLN A 101 5.66 2.84 0.88
C GLN A 101 4.60 1.83 0.50
N LYS A 102 4.15 1.83 -0.77
CA LYS A 102 3.22 0.81 -1.24
C LYS A 102 3.85 -0.58 -1.19
N GLY A 103 3.04 -1.62 -1.01
CA GLY A 103 3.48 -3.00 -1.08
C GLY A 103 4.24 -3.50 0.16
N TYR A 104 5.14 -4.45 -0.05
CA TYR A 104 5.64 -5.36 1.00
C TYR A 104 7.12 -5.19 1.39
N GLY A 105 7.74 -4.07 1.05
CA GLY A 105 9.13 -3.78 1.44
C GLY A 105 10.20 -4.07 0.38
N PHE A 106 9.81 -4.55 -0.80
CA PHE A 106 10.68 -4.75 -1.97
C PHE A 106 10.15 -3.99 -3.18
N SER A 107 10.99 -3.71 -4.17
CA SER A 107 10.62 -2.96 -5.40
C SER A 107 10.82 -3.76 -6.68
N SER A 108 11.63 -4.82 -6.64
CA SER A 108 11.90 -5.67 -7.79
C SER A 108 12.15 -7.11 -7.40
N GLN A 109 11.96 -8.00 -8.38
CA GLN A 109 12.21 -9.42 -8.23
C GLN A 109 12.86 -10.04 -9.46
N ARG A 110 13.58 -11.14 -9.25
CA ARG A 110 14.18 -11.95 -10.31
C ARG A 110 14.16 -13.43 -9.96
N ILE A 111 14.10 -14.30 -10.96
CA ILE A 111 14.23 -15.75 -10.77
C ILE A 111 15.70 -16.11 -10.68
N LEU A 112 16.09 -16.88 -9.67
CA LEU A 112 17.43 -17.43 -9.50
C LEU A 112 17.37 -18.96 -9.33
N CYS A 113 18.54 -19.58 -9.44
CA CYS A 113 18.74 -21.01 -9.22
C CYS A 113 19.87 -21.17 -8.20
N ASP A 114 19.70 -22.07 -7.23
CA ASP A 114 20.75 -22.40 -6.28
C ASP A 114 21.70 -23.48 -6.84
N GLN A 115 22.71 -23.86 -6.06
CA GLN A 115 23.67 -24.90 -6.43
C GLN A 115 23.04 -26.30 -6.51
N ASN A 116 21.88 -26.50 -5.89
CA ASN A 116 21.15 -27.76 -5.87
C ASN A 116 20.10 -27.87 -6.98
N GLY A 117 20.00 -26.86 -7.86
CA GLY A 117 18.98 -26.81 -8.91
C GLY A 117 17.59 -26.38 -8.43
N LYS A 118 17.47 -25.86 -7.20
CA LYS A 118 16.22 -25.26 -6.71
C LYS A 118 16.06 -23.86 -7.27
N HIS A 119 14.83 -23.55 -7.66
CA HIS A 119 14.48 -22.25 -8.22
C HIS A 119 13.75 -21.40 -7.18
N PHE A 120 14.09 -20.12 -7.12
CA PHE A 120 13.48 -19.17 -6.19
C PHE A 120 13.28 -17.81 -6.86
N ILE A 121 12.28 -17.08 -6.40
CA ILE A 121 12.15 -15.65 -6.67
C ILE A 121 13.00 -14.94 -5.60
N ARG A 122 13.91 -14.08 -6.04
CA ARG A 122 14.74 -13.23 -5.18
C ARG A 122 14.22 -11.80 -5.25
N PHE A 123 13.93 -11.22 -4.09
CA PHE A 123 13.57 -9.82 -3.92
C PHE A 123 14.84 -8.97 -3.77
N ASP A 124 14.76 -7.69 -4.13
CA ASP A 124 15.84 -6.71 -3.94
C ASP A 124 16.00 -6.25 -2.49
N SER A 125 14.95 -6.40 -1.68
CA SER A 125 14.92 -6.13 -0.24
C SER A 125 14.10 -7.20 0.48
N PRO A 126 14.35 -7.48 1.77
CA PRO A 126 13.54 -8.40 2.55
C PRO A 126 12.06 -7.99 2.61
N ILE A 127 11.16 -8.98 2.65
CA ILE A 127 9.74 -8.74 2.85
C ILE A 127 9.45 -8.36 4.30
N ASP A 128 8.59 -7.36 4.51
CA ASP A 128 8.33 -6.79 5.84
C ASP A 128 7.22 -7.51 6.62
N CYS A 129 6.58 -8.53 6.05
CA CYS A 129 5.59 -9.36 6.73
C CYS A 129 5.63 -10.84 6.32
N GLU A 130 4.96 -11.66 7.12
CA GLU A 130 4.63 -13.03 6.70
C GLU A 130 3.63 -12.97 5.54
N ALA A 131 3.82 -13.82 4.54
CA ALA A 131 2.99 -13.84 3.35
C ALA A 131 2.84 -15.25 2.78
N LEU A 132 1.76 -15.44 2.02
CA LEU A 132 1.57 -16.58 1.14
C LEU A 132 1.80 -16.12 -0.30
N VAL A 133 2.63 -16.85 -1.02
CA VAL A 133 2.87 -16.63 -2.45
C VAL A 133 2.16 -17.72 -3.25
N THR A 134 1.16 -17.33 -4.04
CA THR A 134 0.42 -18.24 -4.91
C THR A 134 0.87 -18.08 -6.35
N PHE A 135 1.34 -19.17 -6.97
CA PHE A 135 1.77 -19.19 -8.37
C PHE A 135 0.59 -19.50 -9.29
N LYS A 136 0.35 -18.68 -10.30
CA LYS A 136 -0.81 -18.76 -11.20
C LYS A 136 -0.40 -18.75 -12.67
N VAL A 137 -1.15 -19.48 -13.50
CA VAL A 137 -1.02 -19.40 -14.96
C VAL A 137 -1.65 -18.09 -15.46
N ASP A 138 -0.87 -17.25 -16.13
CA ASP A 138 -1.23 -15.87 -16.55
C ASP A 138 -2.58 -15.79 -17.28
N LYS A 139 -2.85 -16.72 -18.21
CA LYS A 139 -4.10 -16.72 -19.00
C LYS A 139 -5.33 -17.25 -18.27
N SER A 140 -5.16 -18.20 -17.36
CA SER A 140 -6.31 -18.92 -16.77
C SER A 140 -6.54 -18.59 -15.30
N GLY A 141 -5.63 -17.84 -14.65
CA GLY A 141 -5.67 -17.57 -13.21
C GLY A 141 -5.53 -18.82 -12.34
N ARG A 142 -5.30 -20.00 -12.94
CA ARG A 142 -5.28 -21.27 -12.22
C ARG A 142 -4.04 -21.32 -11.33
N ALA A 143 -4.24 -21.49 -10.03
CA ALA A 143 -3.17 -21.75 -9.07
C ALA A 143 -2.50 -23.10 -9.35
N VAL A 144 -1.18 -23.14 -9.25
CA VAL A 144 -0.35 -24.32 -9.55
C VAL A 144 0.68 -24.62 -8.48
N GLY A 145 0.63 -23.90 -7.37
CA GLY A 145 1.57 -24.05 -6.27
C GLY A 145 1.51 -22.85 -5.35
N GLU A 146 1.87 -23.07 -4.10
CA GLU A 146 1.94 -22.04 -3.08
C GLU A 146 3.24 -22.19 -2.29
N SER A 147 3.73 -21.09 -1.72
CA SER A 147 4.91 -21.07 -0.88
C SER A 147 4.77 -20.01 0.19
N ASP A 148 5.09 -20.39 1.42
CA ASP A 148 5.12 -19.46 2.54
C ASP A 148 6.40 -18.63 2.53
N VAL A 149 6.28 -17.37 2.93
CA VAL A 149 7.39 -16.46 3.10
C VAL A 149 7.34 -15.91 4.50
N THR A 150 8.43 -16.07 5.24
CA THR A 150 8.56 -15.51 6.57
C THR A 150 9.00 -14.05 6.49
N ARG A 151 8.58 -13.26 7.47
CA ARG A 151 9.06 -11.88 7.62
C ARG A 151 10.59 -11.84 7.65
N GLY A 152 11.18 -10.91 6.89
CA GLY A 152 12.63 -10.77 6.75
C GLY A 152 13.26 -11.70 5.72
N SER A 153 12.46 -12.55 5.05
CA SER A 153 12.94 -13.33 3.90
C SER A 153 13.10 -12.44 2.68
N ASP A 154 14.17 -12.66 1.94
CA ASP A 154 14.51 -11.98 0.70
C ASP A 154 14.29 -12.87 -0.53
N SER A 155 13.75 -14.07 -0.33
CA SER A 155 13.48 -15.03 -1.39
C SER A 155 12.32 -15.95 -1.04
N VAL A 156 11.72 -16.54 -2.08
CA VAL A 156 10.66 -17.55 -1.98
C VAL A 156 10.92 -18.68 -2.97
N GLU A 157 10.84 -19.92 -2.51
CA GLU A 157 11.00 -21.11 -3.37
C GLU A 157 9.87 -21.16 -4.41
N ILE A 158 10.20 -21.55 -5.64
CA ILE A 158 9.22 -21.79 -6.70
C ILE A 158 8.85 -23.28 -6.65
N PRO A 159 7.57 -23.63 -6.40
CA PRO A 159 7.13 -25.02 -6.41
C PRO A 159 7.46 -25.71 -7.73
N ASN A 160 7.86 -26.98 -7.67
CA ASN A 160 8.24 -27.78 -8.85
C ASN A 160 7.18 -27.77 -9.96
N GLU A 161 5.90 -27.74 -9.60
CA GLU A 161 4.77 -27.68 -10.53
C GLU A 161 4.72 -26.36 -11.30
N ALA A 162 4.94 -25.24 -10.61
CA ALA A 162 5.06 -23.93 -11.23
C ALA A 162 6.31 -23.85 -12.11
N PHE A 163 7.45 -24.37 -11.64
CA PHE A 163 8.70 -24.39 -12.40
C PHE A 163 8.60 -25.17 -13.71
N ARG A 164 7.99 -26.37 -13.69
CA ARG A 164 7.76 -27.16 -14.92
C ARG A 164 6.98 -26.38 -15.97
N LEU A 165 6.05 -25.50 -15.57
CA LEU A 165 5.29 -24.66 -16.50
C LEU A 165 6.14 -23.50 -17.04
N ILE A 166 6.97 -22.89 -16.18
CA ILE A 166 7.92 -21.84 -16.56
C ILE A 166 8.92 -22.40 -17.59
N ASP A 167 9.45 -23.59 -17.37
CA ASP A 167 10.40 -24.25 -18.27
C ASP A 167 9.79 -24.56 -19.65
N ARG A 168 8.51 -24.95 -19.67
CA ARG A 168 7.69 -25.07 -20.89
C ARG A 168 7.30 -23.72 -21.53
N LYS A 169 7.96 -22.62 -21.15
CA LYS A 169 7.73 -21.26 -21.65
C LYS A 169 6.29 -20.76 -21.47
N ARG A 170 5.57 -21.26 -20.46
CA ARG A 170 4.24 -20.73 -20.11
C ARG A 170 4.42 -19.42 -19.36
N LYS A 171 3.60 -18.43 -19.72
CA LYS A 171 3.52 -17.17 -18.96
C LYS A 171 2.86 -17.45 -17.60
N MET A 172 3.52 -16.98 -16.56
CA MET A 172 3.11 -17.17 -15.17
C MET A 172 3.05 -15.82 -14.46
N ARG A 173 2.21 -15.76 -13.44
CA ARG A 173 2.21 -14.69 -12.43
C ARG A 173 2.37 -15.33 -11.06
N PHE A 174 2.77 -14.53 -10.10
CA PHE A 174 2.65 -14.88 -8.70
C PHE A 174 1.89 -13.78 -7.98
N GLU A 175 1.09 -14.18 -7.01
CA GLU A 175 0.31 -13.32 -6.15
C GLU A 175 0.93 -13.40 -4.76
N ILE A 176 1.17 -12.25 -4.13
CA ILE A 176 1.60 -12.18 -2.73
C ILE A 176 0.43 -11.68 -1.91
N ALA A 177 0.01 -12.45 -0.90
CA ALA A 177 -0.98 -12.03 0.08
C ALA A 177 -0.34 -12.02 1.48
N PRO A 178 -0.41 -10.91 2.25
CA PRO A 178 0.12 -10.87 3.60
C PRO A 178 -0.73 -11.76 4.51
N LYS A 179 -0.14 -12.27 5.58
CA LYS A 179 -0.85 -13.10 6.55
C LYS A 179 -1.35 -12.28 7.74
N SER A 180 -2.49 -12.71 8.27
CA SER A 180 -3.02 -12.24 9.54
C SER A 180 -2.14 -12.71 10.71
N LEU A 181 -2.38 -12.20 11.90
CA LEU A 181 -1.74 -12.68 13.14
C LEU A 181 -1.96 -14.18 13.40
N PHE A 182 -2.99 -14.78 12.80
CA PHE A 182 -3.32 -16.20 12.93
C PHE A 182 -2.77 -17.03 11.76
N GLY A 183 -2.05 -16.42 10.82
CA GLY A 183 -1.45 -17.10 9.67
C GLY A 183 -2.36 -17.20 8.44
N ASP A 184 -3.59 -16.68 8.51
CA ASP A 184 -4.52 -16.69 7.38
C ASP A 184 -4.13 -15.66 6.31
N PRO A 185 -4.08 -16.02 5.02
CA PRO A 185 -3.76 -15.07 3.95
C PRO A 185 -4.89 -14.06 3.74
N LEU A 186 -4.56 -12.77 3.79
CA LEU A 186 -5.46 -11.64 3.57
C LEU A 186 -5.52 -11.30 2.08
N ARG A 187 -6.36 -12.01 1.34
CA ARG A 187 -6.43 -11.95 -0.13
C ARG A 187 -6.93 -10.60 -0.65
N GLU A 188 -7.64 -9.83 0.16
CA GLU A 188 -8.09 -8.47 -0.17
C GLU A 188 -6.94 -7.48 -0.35
N TYR A 189 -5.75 -7.78 0.18
CA TYR A 189 -4.55 -6.97 0.00
C TYR A 189 -3.57 -7.58 -1.01
N ALA A 190 -3.94 -8.68 -1.68
CA ALA A 190 -3.03 -9.42 -2.53
C ALA A 190 -2.58 -8.61 -3.76
N VAL A 191 -1.30 -8.75 -4.12
CA VAL A 191 -0.71 -8.06 -5.29
C VAL A 191 -0.20 -9.09 -6.29
N GLU A 192 -0.59 -8.93 -7.55
CA GLU A 192 -0.10 -9.75 -8.64
C GLU A 192 1.14 -9.16 -9.30
N TYR A 193 2.09 -10.04 -9.59
CA TYR A 193 3.31 -9.71 -10.31
C TYR A 193 3.52 -10.67 -11.47
N LYS A 194 3.92 -10.14 -12.63
CA LYS A 194 4.39 -10.97 -13.74
C LYS A 194 5.71 -11.64 -13.39
N LEU A 195 5.78 -12.94 -13.66
CA LEU A 195 7.02 -13.67 -13.57
C LEU A 195 7.81 -13.47 -14.88
N ARG A 196 8.88 -12.68 -14.83
CA ARG A 196 9.79 -12.44 -15.96
C ARG A 196 11.06 -13.28 -15.77
N ARG A 197 11.44 -14.00 -16.83
CA ARG A 197 12.67 -14.79 -16.87
C ARG A 197 13.83 -13.93 -17.32
#